data_AF-A0A7N2MC25-F1
#
_entry.id   AF-A0A7N2MC25-F1
#
_cell.length_a   1.000
_cell.length_b   1.000
_cell.length_c   1.000
_cell.angle_alpha   90.00
_cell.angle_beta   90.00
_cell.angle_gamma   90.00
#
_symmetry.space_group_name_H-M   'P 1'
#
loop_
_entity.id
_entity.type
_entity.pdbx_description
1 polymer ?
#
loop_
_entity_poly.entity_id
_entity_poly.type
_entity_poly.pdbx_seq_one_letter_code
_entity_poly.pdbx_strand_id
1 'polypeptide(L)'
;MDLSNEVSASELLQAQAHIWNHAFNFINSMSLKCAIQLGIPDIIHNHGQPMSLSKLVSALNVHPTKSHCVYRLMRILVHSGFFAKQKFDESEQEEEYSLTLTSRLLLKDEPLSAAPFFLVQVDPILTSTWDFLGTWLRNNDPTPFEITHGMTFWDCVAHEPRFTNMFYNAMLSDSELIARVLIKECKWVFKGLKSLVDVGAGTGTMAIAISNEFPDIQCTVFDVPHVVANMQGTKNLDFIGGDMFEAIPPANAILLKDPPNFYRN
;
A
#
# COMPACT_ATOMS: atom_id res chain seq x y z
N MET A 1 -18.67 -22.94 34.15
CA MET A 1 -19.80 -23.54 33.42
C MET A 1 -19.29 -24.07 32.09
N ASP A 2 -19.87 -25.16 31.61
CA ASP A 2 -19.60 -25.66 30.26
C ASP A 2 -20.41 -24.81 29.26
N LEU A 3 -19.73 -24.24 28.27
CA LEU A 3 -20.33 -23.37 27.24
C LEU A 3 -21.45 -24.08 26.47
N SER A 4 -21.41 -25.41 26.41
CA SER A 4 -22.41 -26.26 25.76
C SER A 4 -23.80 -26.19 26.41
N ASN A 5 -23.89 -25.76 27.68
CA ASN A 5 -25.15 -25.71 28.44
C ASN A 5 -25.81 -24.32 28.45
N GLU A 6 -25.11 -23.27 28.03
CA GLU A 6 -25.59 -21.87 28.11
C GLU A 6 -25.86 -21.24 26.73
N VAL A 7 -25.36 -21.85 25.65
CA VAL A 7 -25.35 -21.26 24.30
C VAL A 7 -25.92 -22.26 23.29
N SER A 8 -26.73 -21.78 22.34
CA SER A 8 -27.31 -22.66 21.31
C SER A 8 -26.24 -23.20 20.35
N ALA A 9 -26.49 -24.38 19.77
CA ALA A 9 -25.58 -24.97 18.77
C ALA A 9 -25.33 -24.03 17.57
N SER A 10 -26.33 -23.22 17.18
CA SER A 10 -26.19 -22.24 16.10
C SER A 10 -25.20 -21.13 16.47
N GLU A 11 -25.29 -20.58 17.68
CA GLU A 11 -24.38 -19.54 18.15
C GLU A 11 -22.94 -20.07 18.26
N LEU A 12 -22.75 -21.31 18.72
CA LEU A 12 -21.44 -21.96 18.75
C LEU A 12 -20.84 -22.12 17.35
N LEU A 13 -21.65 -22.53 16.36
CA LEU A 13 -21.19 -22.64 14.96
C LEU A 13 -20.81 -21.29 14.36
N GLN A 14 -21.58 -20.24 14.64
CA GLN A 14 -21.24 -18.88 14.20
C GLN A 14 -19.93 -18.38 14.84
N ALA A 15 -19.75 -18.64 16.14
CA ALA A 15 -18.50 -18.32 16.83
C ALA A 15 -17.30 -19.07 16.24
N GLN A 16 -17.43 -20.37 15.94
CA GLN A 16 -16.38 -21.14 15.27
C GLN A 16 -16.06 -20.62 13.86
N ALA A 17 -17.10 -20.32 13.06
CA ALA A 17 -16.92 -19.76 11.74
C ALA A 17 -16.19 -18.39 11.80
N HIS A 18 -16.53 -17.56 12.79
CA HIS A 18 -15.84 -16.29 13.01
C HIS A 18 -14.35 -16.49 13.35
N ILE A 19 -14.03 -17.42 14.27
CA ILE A 19 -12.64 -17.78 14.60
C ILE A 19 -11.89 -18.26 13.36
N TRP A 20 -12.47 -19.16 12.56
CA TRP A 20 -11.83 -19.66 11.35
C TRP A 20 -11.62 -18.58 10.31
N ASN A 21 -12.58 -17.67 10.13
CA ASN A 21 -12.42 -16.54 9.21
C ASN A 21 -11.21 -15.68 9.61
N HIS A 22 -11.01 -15.41 10.90
CA HIS A 22 -9.83 -14.69 11.38
C HIS A 22 -8.54 -15.51 11.22
N ALA A 23 -8.57 -16.80 11.57
CA ALA A 23 -7.41 -17.69 11.46
C ALA A 23 -6.90 -17.81 10.02
N PHE A 24 -7.80 -17.77 9.03
CA PHE A 24 -7.47 -17.92 7.62
C PHE A 24 -7.39 -16.58 6.85
N ASN A 25 -7.64 -15.44 7.50
CA ASN A 25 -7.70 -14.15 6.80
C ASN A 25 -6.37 -13.78 6.11
N PHE A 26 -5.23 -14.21 6.66
CA PHE A 26 -3.91 -13.99 6.05
C PHE A 26 -3.80 -14.58 4.63
N ILE A 27 -4.56 -15.63 4.32
CA ILE A 27 -4.60 -16.26 3.00
C ILE A 27 -5.06 -15.26 1.94
N ASN A 28 -5.98 -14.34 2.28
CA ASN A 28 -6.44 -13.30 1.35
C ASN A 28 -5.29 -12.36 0.97
N SER A 29 -4.54 -11.86 1.96
CA SER A 29 -3.38 -10.99 1.74
C SER A 29 -2.29 -11.70 0.94
N MET A 30 -1.96 -12.94 1.29
CA MET A 30 -0.93 -13.70 0.58
C MET A 30 -1.35 -14.11 -0.83
N SER A 31 -2.63 -14.35 -1.06
CA SER A 31 -3.19 -14.58 -2.40
C SER A 31 -3.05 -13.34 -3.27
N LEU A 32 -3.35 -12.15 -2.72
CA LEU A 32 -3.18 -10.91 -3.47
C LEU A 32 -1.70 -10.61 -3.75
N LYS A 33 -0.82 -10.82 -2.76
CA LYS A 33 0.64 -10.71 -2.93
C LYS A 33 1.11 -11.57 -4.10
N CYS A 34 0.69 -12.84 -4.12
CA CYS A 34 1.00 -13.78 -5.19
C CYS A 34 0.52 -13.26 -6.55
N ALA A 35 -0.71 -12.77 -6.65
CA ALA A 35 -1.25 -12.25 -7.91
C ALA A 35 -0.49 -11.03 -8.44
N ILE A 36 -0.11 -10.10 -7.56
CA ILE A 36 0.70 -8.93 -7.92
C ILE A 36 2.10 -9.36 -8.38
N GLN A 37 2.76 -10.26 -7.63
CA GLN A 37 4.10 -10.76 -7.96
C GLN A 37 4.12 -11.54 -9.29
N LEU A 38 3.06 -12.27 -9.58
CA LEU A 38 2.87 -12.97 -10.84
C LEU A 38 2.44 -12.04 -12.00
N GLY A 39 2.13 -10.77 -11.73
CA GLY A 39 1.68 -9.82 -12.75
C GLY A 39 0.29 -10.09 -13.30
N ILE A 40 -0.58 -10.80 -12.56
CA ILE A 40 -1.94 -11.12 -13.01
C ILE A 40 -2.74 -9.87 -13.40
N PRO A 41 -2.76 -8.77 -12.60
CA PRO A 41 -3.46 -7.55 -12.99
C PRO A 41 -2.97 -7.00 -14.34
N ASP A 42 -1.66 -6.89 -14.52
CA ASP A 42 -1.06 -6.36 -15.75
C ASP A 42 -1.33 -7.26 -16.97
N ILE A 43 -1.27 -8.59 -16.80
CA ILE A 43 -1.55 -9.55 -17.87
C ILE A 43 -2.99 -9.40 -18.38
N ILE A 44 -3.96 -9.33 -17.47
CA ILE A 44 -5.37 -9.14 -17.84
C ILE A 44 -5.58 -7.75 -18.44
N HIS A 45 -4.94 -6.71 -17.90
CA HIS A 45 -4.99 -5.36 -18.44
C HIS A 45 -4.49 -5.28 -19.88
N ASN A 46 -3.30 -5.82 -20.14
CA ASN A 46 -2.65 -5.81 -21.45
C ASN A 46 -3.39 -6.64 -22.49
N HIS A 47 -4.24 -7.57 -22.07
CA HIS A 47 -5.14 -8.28 -22.98
C HIS A 47 -6.28 -7.40 -23.52
N GLY A 48 -6.65 -6.34 -22.81
CA GLY A 48 -7.64 -5.35 -23.23
C GLY A 48 -9.11 -5.75 -23.08
N GLN A 49 -9.40 -6.99 -22.66
CA GLN A 49 -10.74 -7.56 -22.52
C GLN A 49 -10.73 -8.67 -21.45
N PRO A 50 -11.90 -9.19 -21.02
CA PRO A 50 -11.94 -10.34 -20.12
C PRO A 50 -11.08 -11.50 -20.64
N MET A 51 -10.36 -12.16 -19.74
CA MET A 51 -9.39 -13.21 -20.08
C MET A 51 -9.83 -14.54 -19.48
N SER A 52 -9.94 -15.57 -20.33
CA SER A 52 -10.21 -16.94 -19.88
C SER A 52 -9.09 -17.51 -19.02
N LEU A 53 -9.43 -18.46 -18.14
CA LEU A 53 -8.44 -19.12 -17.28
C LEU A 53 -7.29 -19.76 -18.08
N SER A 54 -7.58 -20.47 -19.17
CA SER A 54 -6.58 -21.10 -20.03
C SER A 54 -5.55 -20.09 -20.58
N LYS A 55 -6.03 -18.96 -21.12
CA LYS A 55 -5.18 -17.87 -21.61
C LYS A 55 -4.32 -17.28 -20.50
N LEU A 56 -4.91 -17.06 -19.31
CA LEU A 56 -4.19 -16.53 -18.15
C LEU A 56 -3.07 -17.49 -17.71
N VAL A 57 -3.37 -18.78 -17.58
CA VAL A 57 -2.39 -19.81 -17.22
C VAL A 57 -1.25 -19.88 -18.24
N SER A 58 -1.55 -19.81 -19.54
CA SER A 58 -0.53 -19.77 -20.59
C SER A 58 0.34 -18.52 -20.51
N ALA A 59 -0.23 -17.35 -20.21
CA ALA A 59 0.51 -16.10 -20.08
C ALA A 59 1.40 -16.04 -18.83
N LEU A 60 0.98 -16.68 -17.74
CA LEU A 60 1.71 -16.70 -16.47
C LEU A 60 2.94 -17.62 -16.48
N ASN A 61 3.07 -18.50 -17.48
CA ASN A 61 4.14 -19.49 -17.56
C ASN A 61 4.31 -20.32 -16.27
N VAL A 62 3.20 -20.66 -15.61
CA VAL A 62 3.22 -21.50 -14.40
C VAL A 62 3.52 -22.95 -14.76
N HIS A 63 4.07 -23.70 -13.80
CA HIS A 63 4.32 -25.12 -14.00
C HIS A 63 3.00 -25.85 -14.36
N PRO A 64 2.96 -26.70 -15.41
CA PRO A 64 1.71 -27.29 -15.92
C PRO A 64 0.88 -28.02 -14.87
N THR A 65 1.53 -28.71 -13.92
CA THR A 65 0.86 -29.42 -12.81
C THR A 65 0.18 -28.50 -11.80
N LYS A 66 0.46 -27.19 -11.83
CA LYS A 66 -0.08 -26.17 -10.93
C LYS A 66 -1.13 -25.27 -11.60
N SER A 67 -1.47 -25.51 -12.87
CA SER A 67 -2.49 -24.74 -13.60
C SER A 67 -3.83 -24.65 -12.84
N HIS A 68 -4.26 -25.77 -12.24
CA HIS A 68 -5.49 -25.82 -11.42
C HIS A 68 -5.40 -24.97 -10.12
N CYS A 69 -4.20 -24.66 -9.63
CA CYS A 69 -4.00 -23.78 -8.48
C CYS A 69 -4.28 -22.32 -8.84
N VAL A 70 -4.04 -21.91 -10.10
CA VAL A 70 -4.36 -20.56 -10.58
C VAL A 70 -5.88 -20.33 -10.53
N TYR A 71 -6.67 -21.33 -10.92
CA TYR A 71 -8.13 -21.26 -10.78
C TYR A 71 -8.57 -21.00 -9.33
N ARG A 72 -7.98 -21.72 -8.37
CA ARG A 72 -8.29 -21.55 -6.94
C ARG A 72 -7.88 -20.17 -6.43
N LEU A 73 -6.71 -19.68 -6.86
CA LEU A 73 -6.23 -18.34 -6.55
C LEU A 73 -7.19 -17.27 -7.08
N MET A 74 -7.57 -17.35 -8.36
CA MET A 74 -8.52 -16.42 -8.97
C MET A 74 -9.88 -16.45 -8.30
N ARG A 75 -10.36 -17.63 -7.86
CA ARG A 75 -11.63 -17.72 -7.12
C ARG A 75 -11.60 -16.96 -5.80
N ILE A 76 -10.49 -17.02 -5.06
CA ILE A 76 -10.30 -16.23 -3.84
C ILE A 76 -10.32 -14.74 -4.18
N LEU A 77 -9.58 -14.32 -5.20
CA LEU A 77 -9.44 -12.91 -5.56
C LEU A 77 -10.73 -12.30 -6.16
N VAL A 78 -11.53 -13.12 -6.85
CA VAL A 78 -12.88 -12.73 -7.29
C VAL A 78 -13.79 -12.54 -6.09
N HIS A 79 -13.79 -13.49 -5.15
CA HIS A 79 -14.59 -13.38 -3.93
C HIS A 79 -14.18 -12.17 -3.08
N SER A 80 -12.89 -11.84 -3.04
CA SER A 80 -12.34 -10.65 -2.38
C SER A 80 -12.51 -9.35 -3.18
N GLY A 81 -13.19 -9.38 -4.33
CA GLY A 81 -13.56 -8.18 -5.10
C GLY A 81 -12.45 -7.57 -5.96
N PHE A 82 -11.30 -8.24 -6.12
CA PHE A 82 -10.22 -7.77 -6.99
C PHE A 82 -10.51 -8.07 -8.47
N PHE A 83 -11.19 -9.17 -8.78
CA PHE A 83 -11.54 -9.50 -10.16
C PHE A 83 -13.04 -9.77 -10.26
N ALA A 84 -13.61 -9.46 -11.42
CA ALA A 84 -14.97 -9.82 -11.74
C ALA A 84 -14.97 -11.01 -12.70
N LYS A 85 -15.82 -11.98 -12.40
CA LYS A 85 -16.05 -13.14 -13.26
C LYS A 85 -17.19 -12.84 -14.22
N GLN A 86 -16.94 -13.01 -15.51
CA GLN A 86 -17.95 -12.90 -16.55
C GLN A 86 -18.24 -14.29 -17.10
N LYS A 87 -19.52 -14.61 -17.30
CA LYS A 87 -19.94 -15.77 -18.06
C LYS A 87 -20.28 -15.27 -19.46
N PHE A 88 -19.53 -15.71 -20.46
CA PHE A 88 -20.02 -15.64 -21.82
C PHE A 88 -21.07 -16.75 -22.03
N ASP A 89 -21.86 -16.59 -23.08
CA ASP A 89 -23.00 -17.40 -23.52
C ASP A 89 -23.01 -18.87 -23.08
N GLU A 90 -24.19 -19.48 -22.95
CA GLU A 90 -24.37 -20.89 -22.52
C GLU A 90 -23.55 -21.94 -23.33
N SER A 91 -22.95 -21.53 -24.45
CA SER A 91 -22.07 -22.30 -25.31
C SER A 91 -20.57 -22.29 -24.96
N GLU A 92 -20.05 -21.32 -24.19
CA GLU A 92 -18.63 -21.28 -23.79
C GLU A 92 -18.42 -21.85 -22.37
N GLN A 93 -17.55 -22.86 -22.27
CA GLN A 93 -17.36 -23.66 -21.05
C GLN A 93 -16.41 -23.03 -20.02
N GLU A 94 -15.71 -21.94 -20.36
CA GLU A 94 -14.63 -21.39 -19.53
C GLU A 94 -14.97 -20.01 -18.94
N GLU A 95 -14.62 -19.83 -17.67
CA GLU A 95 -14.84 -18.59 -16.94
C GLU A 95 -13.83 -17.52 -17.36
N GLU A 96 -14.30 -16.30 -17.60
CA GLU A 96 -13.44 -15.17 -17.94
C GLU A 96 -13.30 -14.19 -16.77
N TYR A 97 -12.10 -13.63 -16.62
CA TYR A 97 -11.75 -12.70 -15.55
C TYR A 97 -11.52 -11.30 -16.12
N SER A 98 -12.09 -10.31 -15.45
CA SER A 98 -11.90 -8.89 -15.75
C SER A 98 -11.43 -8.15 -14.50
N LEU A 99 -10.74 -7.03 -14.69
CA LEU A 99 -10.32 -6.18 -13.59
C LEU A 99 -11.53 -5.45 -12.98
N THR A 100 -11.53 -5.31 -11.65
CA THR A 100 -12.38 -4.33 -10.96
C THR A 100 -11.61 -3.02 -10.80
N LEU A 101 -12.25 -1.97 -10.28
CA LEU A 101 -11.53 -0.74 -9.92
C LEU A 101 -10.38 -1.04 -8.94
N THR A 102 -10.60 -1.97 -8.00
CA THR A 102 -9.60 -2.34 -6.99
C THR A 102 -8.35 -2.96 -7.59
N SER A 103 -8.47 -3.89 -8.56
CA SER A 103 -7.28 -4.45 -9.22
C SER A 103 -6.66 -3.53 -10.27
N ARG A 104 -7.40 -2.56 -10.79
CA ARG A 104 -6.80 -1.49 -11.61
C ARG A 104 -5.83 -0.63 -10.80
N LEU A 105 -6.13 -0.37 -9.53
CA LEU A 105 -5.21 0.28 -8.58
C LEU A 105 -4.02 -0.60 -8.17
N LEU A 106 -3.83 -1.76 -8.81
CA LEU A 106 -2.66 -2.63 -8.60
C LEU A 106 -1.78 -2.76 -9.84
N LEU A 107 -2.12 -2.07 -10.93
CA LEU A 107 -1.32 -2.07 -12.15
C LEU A 107 0.01 -1.33 -11.91
N LYS A 108 1.07 -1.76 -12.59
CA LYS A 108 2.41 -1.17 -12.42
C LYS A 108 2.50 0.26 -12.93
N ASP A 109 1.84 0.54 -14.04
CA ASP A 109 1.88 1.84 -14.72
C ASP A 109 0.68 2.74 -14.35
N GLU A 110 -0.15 2.32 -13.38
CA GLU A 110 -1.22 3.17 -12.85
C GLU A 110 -0.61 4.20 -11.89
N PRO A 111 -0.73 5.51 -12.16
CA PRO A 111 -0.16 6.55 -11.29
C PRO A 111 -0.70 6.51 -9.86
N LEU A 112 -1.91 5.97 -9.68
CA LEU A 112 -2.56 5.81 -8.38
C LEU A 112 -2.39 4.41 -7.78
N SER A 113 -1.37 3.65 -8.21
CA SER A 113 -1.17 2.26 -7.80
C SER A 113 -0.90 2.13 -6.31
N ALA A 114 -1.70 1.32 -5.62
CA ALA A 114 -1.52 0.93 -4.23
C ALA A 114 -0.64 -0.33 -4.06
N ALA A 115 -0.20 -0.94 -5.17
CA ALA A 115 0.61 -2.16 -5.14
C ALA A 115 1.93 -2.00 -4.35
N PRO A 116 2.71 -0.90 -4.49
CA PRO A 116 3.95 -0.73 -3.73
C PRO A 116 3.71 -0.73 -2.22
N PHE A 117 2.73 0.04 -1.75
CA PHE A 117 2.35 0.06 -0.33
C PHE A 117 1.90 -1.30 0.16
N PHE A 118 1.00 -1.95 -0.58
CA PHE A 118 0.51 -3.27 -0.21
C PHE A 118 1.66 -4.29 -0.06
N LEU A 119 2.59 -4.33 -1.02
CA LEU A 119 3.71 -5.26 -1.03
C LEU A 119 4.67 -5.08 0.16
N VAL A 120 4.88 -3.85 0.61
CA VAL A 120 5.66 -3.56 1.83
C VAL A 120 4.97 -4.14 3.07
N GLN A 121 3.67 -3.89 3.22
CA GLN A 121 2.89 -4.35 4.40
C GLN A 121 2.86 -5.87 4.55
N VAL A 122 2.97 -6.60 3.43
CA VAL A 122 3.00 -8.07 3.41
C VAL A 122 4.40 -8.63 3.19
N ASP A 123 5.45 -7.81 3.25
CA ASP A 123 6.84 -8.27 3.19
C ASP A 123 7.19 -9.02 4.49
N PRO A 124 7.95 -10.14 4.41
CA PRO A 124 8.35 -10.89 5.60
C PRO A 124 8.99 -10.04 6.70
N ILE A 125 9.73 -8.98 6.33
CA ILE A 125 10.36 -8.05 7.29
C ILE A 125 9.31 -7.40 8.21
N LEU A 126 8.15 -7.00 7.67
CA LEU A 126 7.08 -6.42 8.49
C LEU A 126 6.17 -7.50 9.09
N THR A 127 5.91 -8.58 8.35
CA THR A 127 4.94 -9.58 8.83
C THR A 127 5.48 -10.44 9.95
N SER A 128 6.79 -10.72 10.01
CA SER A 128 7.38 -11.53 11.09
C SER A 128 7.27 -10.85 12.45
N THR A 129 7.13 -9.52 12.47
CA THR A 129 6.94 -8.74 13.70
C THR A 129 5.69 -9.14 14.48
N TRP A 130 4.64 -9.58 13.79
CA TRP A 130 3.39 -9.99 14.42
C TRP A 130 3.54 -11.25 15.29
N ASP A 131 4.53 -12.10 15.00
CA ASP A 131 4.79 -13.33 15.77
C ASP A 131 5.32 -13.03 17.19
N PHE A 132 5.91 -11.84 17.39
CA PHE A 132 6.56 -11.46 18.65
C PHE A 132 5.75 -10.48 19.51
N LEU A 133 4.55 -10.08 19.09
CA LEU A 133 3.70 -9.14 19.85
C LEU A 133 3.47 -9.58 21.29
N GLY A 134 3.21 -10.87 21.52
CA GLY A 134 2.98 -11.40 22.87
C GLY A 134 4.22 -11.32 23.75
N THR A 135 5.41 -11.44 23.18
CA THR A 135 6.67 -11.32 23.91
C THR A 135 7.00 -9.85 24.18
N TRP A 136 6.82 -8.99 23.19
CA TRP A 136 6.98 -7.53 23.31
C TRP A 136 6.11 -6.94 24.42
N LEU A 137 4.82 -7.32 24.50
CA LEU A 137 3.91 -6.84 25.55
C LEU A 137 4.35 -7.22 26.98
N ARG A 138 5.33 -8.13 27.14
CA ARG A 138 5.85 -8.61 28.43
C ARG A 138 7.25 -8.10 28.73
N ASN A 139 7.84 -7.30 27.85
CA ASN A 139 9.17 -6.76 28.04
C ASN A 139 9.18 -5.23 27.93
N ASN A 140 10.38 -4.64 28.02
CA ASN A 140 10.58 -3.20 27.96
C ASN A 140 11.13 -2.73 26.61
N ASP A 141 11.12 -3.59 25.58
CA ASP A 141 11.62 -3.19 24.26
C ASP A 141 10.70 -2.10 23.67
N PRO A 142 11.27 -1.05 23.04
CA PRO A 142 10.51 0.06 22.49
C PRO A 142 9.44 -0.37 21.48
N THR A 143 9.76 -1.31 20.58
CA THR A 143 8.88 -1.71 19.49
C THR A 143 8.83 -3.23 19.26
N PRO A 144 7.72 -3.76 18.72
CA PRO A 144 7.66 -5.14 18.22
C PRO A 144 8.70 -5.44 17.14
N PHE A 145 9.10 -4.42 16.37
CA PHE A 145 10.08 -4.59 15.31
C PHE A 145 11.46 -4.89 15.88
N GLU A 146 11.87 -4.16 16.91
CA GLU A 146 13.18 -4.32 17.54
C GLU A 146 13.36 -5.69 18.20
N ILE A 147 12.34 -6.21 18.90
CA ILE A 147 12.42 -7.57 19.46
C ILE A 147 12.58 -8.64 18.37
N THR A 148 12.00 -8.39 17.19
CA THR A 148 11.99 -9.35 16.07
C THR A 148 13.32 -9.37 15.33
N HIS A 149 13.90 -8.19 15.09
CA HIS A 149 15.04 -8.01 14.20
C HIS A 149 16.33 -7.58 14.90
N GLY A 150 16.28 -7.25 16.20
CA GLY A 150 17.43 -6.81 16.99
C GLY A 150 17.98 -5.44 16.63
N MET A 151 17.23 -4.65 15.85
CA MET A 151 17.58 -3.30 15.40
C MET A 151 16.31 -2.47 15.22
N THR A 152 16.47 -1.15 15.16
CA THR A 152 15.32 -0.25 14.91
C THR A 152 14.78 -0.45 13.50
N PHE A 153 13.52 -0.03 13.28
CA PHE A 153 12.93 -0.02 11.94
C PHE A 153 13.79 0.76 10.94
N TRP A 154 14.27 1.94 11.35
CA TRP A 154 15.07 2.81 10.49
C TRP A 154 16.45 2.24 10.20
N ASP A 155 17.09 1.57 11.16
CA ASP A 155 18.34 0.84 10.90
C ASP A 155 18.12 -0.26 9.86
N CYS A 156 17.01 -1.01 9.94
CA CYS A 156 16.68 -2.02 8.93
C CYS A 156 16.46 -1.39 7.55
N VAL A 157 15.68 -0.31 7.47
CA VAL A 157 15.48 0.45 6.22
C VAL A 157 16.81 0.95 5.65
N ALA A 158 17.78 1.34 6.48
CA ALA A 158 19.09 1.79 6.01
C ALA A 158 20.02 0.64 5.55
N HIS A 159 19.96 -0.52 6.20
CA HIS A 159 20.88 -1.64 5.96
C HIS A 159 20.39 -2.67 4.93
N GLU A 160 19.11 -2.66 4.56
CA GLU A 160 18.51 -3.62 3.62
C GLU A 160 18.07 -2.96 2.29
N PRO A 161 18.97 -2.78 1.29
CA PRO A 161 18.69 -2.01 0.07
C PRO A 161 17.41 -2.36 -0.67
N ARG A 162 17.05 -3.66 -0.70
CA ARG A 162 15.79 -4.14 -1.28
C ARG A 162 14.59 -3.53 -0.55
N PHE A 163 14.61 -3.58 0.77
CA PHE A 163 13.53 -3.07 1.61
C PHE A 163 13.50 -1.54 1.59
N THR A 164 14.67 -0.88 1.60
CA THR A 164 14.81 0.57 1.41
C THR A 164 14.03 1.04 0.18
N ASN A 165 14.32 0.44 -0.98
CA ASN A 165 13.66 0.82 -2.23
C ASN A 165 12.16 0.50 -2.20
N MET A 166 11.75 -0.63 -1.64
CA MET A 166 10.32 -0.95 -1.51
C MET A 166 9.60 0.07 -0.60
N PHE A 167 10.18 0.41 0.54
CA PHE A 167 9.60 1.33 1.52
C PHE A 167 9.44 2.74 0.94
N TYR A 168 10.49 3.31 0.34
CA TYR A 168 10.39 4.63 -0.27
C TYR A 168 9.38 4.67 -1.42
N ASN A 169 9.34 3.65 -2.28
CA ASN A 169 8.32 3.56 -3.33
C ASN A 169 6.90 3.44 -2.75
N ALA A 170 6.73 2.72 -1.65
CA ALA A 170 5.45 2.61 -0.94
C ALA A 170 4.97 3.95 -0.38
N MET A 171 5.85 4.71 0.29
CA MET A 171 5.48 6.01 0.88
C MET A 171 5.11 7.06 -0.17
N LEU A 172 5.67 6.94 -1.37
CA LEU A 172 5.32 7.80 -2.51
C LEU A 172 4.03 7.37 -3.23
N SER A 173 3.65 6.10 -3.15
CA SER A 173 2.63 5.51 -4.03
C SER A 173 1.21 6.08 -3.90
N ASP A 174 0.82 6.57 -2.72
CA ASP A 174 -0.50 7.17 -2.48
C ASP A 174 -0.51 8.70 -2.61
N SER A 175 0.66 9.32 -2.75
CA SER A 175 0.81 10.78 -2.73
C SER A 175 0.03 11.46 -3.85
N GLU A 176 0.01 10.87 -5.05
CA GLU A 176 -0.74 11.45 -6.16
C GLU A 176 -2.26 11.39 -5.93
N LEU A 177 -2.78 10.27 -5.40
CA LEU A 177 -4.19 10.13 -5.08
C LEU A 177 -4.61 11.14 -4.00
N ILE A 178 -3.82 11.22 -2.93
CA ILE A 178 -4.07 12.13 -1.81
C ILE A 178 -4.00 13.59 -2.30
N ALA A 179 -3.00 13.94 -3.12
CA ALA A 179 -2.90 15.28 -3.71
C ALA A 179 -4.16 15.63 -4.52
N ARG A 180 -4.62 14.73 -5.39
CA ARG A 180 -5.83 14.93 -6.20
C ARG A 180 -7.08 15.13 -5.33
N VAL A 181 -7.25 14.33 -4.28
CA VAL A 181 -8.38 14.47 -3.35
C VAL A 181 -8.29 15.79 -2.58
N LEU A 182 -7.12 16.12 -2.05
CA LEU A 182 -6.88 17.34 -1.27
C LEU A 182 -7.14 18.59 -2.12
N ILE A 183 -6.64 18.60 -3.35
CA ILE A 183 -6.87 19.69 -4.31
C ILE A 183 -8.33 19.73 -4.73
N LYS A 184 -9.03 18.62 -4.89
CA LYS A 184 -10.41 18.66 -5.39
C LYS A 184 -11.42 19.03 -4.30
N GLU A 185 -11.32 18.39 -3.15
CA GLU A 185 -12.34 18.42 -2.09
C GLU A 185 -11.97 19.36 -0.94
N CYS A 186 -10.68 19.69 -0.76
CA CYS A 186 -10.17 20.45 0.38
C CYS A 186 -9.47 21.77 0.01
N LYS A 187 -9.78 22.36 -1.15
CA LYS A 187 -9.17 23.65 -1.60
C LYS A 187 -9.22 24.76 -0.55
N TRP A 188 -10.25 24.75 0.29
CA TRP A 188 -10.46 25.74 1.33
C TRP A 188 -9.31 25.79 2.35
N VAL A 189 -8.58 24.69 2.57
CA VAL A 189 -7.42 24.62 3.48
C VAL A 189 -6.30 25.56 3.02
N PHE A 190 -6.16 25.77 1.70
CA PHE A 190 -5.10 26.58 1.12
C PHE A 190 -5.48 28.05 0.94
N LYS A 191 -6.72 28.42 1.23
CA LYS A 191 -7.22 29.77 0.98
C LYS A 191 -6.51 30.79 1.87
N GLY A 192 -5.84 31.77 1.24
CA GLY A 192 -5.18 32.87 1.92
C GLY A 192 -3.74 32.59 2.37
N LEU A 193 -3.25 31.37 2.17
CA LEU A 193 -1.82 31.06 2.38
C LEU A 193 -0.95 31.83 1.38
N LYS A 194 0.23 32.26 1.82
CA LYS A 194 1.29 32.82 0.97
C LYS A 194 2.48 31.88 0.87
N SER A 195 2.73 31.07 1.88
CA SER A 195 3.75 30.03 1.85
C SER A 195 3.33 28.76 2.60
N LEU A 196 3.78 27.62 2.10
CA LEU A 196 3.55 26.29 2.67
C LEU A 196 4.84 25.48 2.61
N VAL A 197 5.21 24.84 3.72
CA VAL A 197 6.30 23.85 3.75
C VAL A 197 5.72 22.46 3.92
N ASP A 198 6.10 21.54 3.04
CA ASP A 198 5.77 20.13 3.06
C ASP A 198 6.94 19.38 3.67
N VAL A 199 6.74 18.79 4.85
CA VAL A 199 7.80 18.21 5.69
C VAL A 199 7.78 16.69 5.57
N GLY A 200 8.94 16.09 5.30
CA GLY A 200 9.04 14.66 4.97
C GLY A 200 8.43 14.37 3.60
N ALA A 201 8.53 15.34 2.69
CA ALA A 201 7.82 15.39 1.42
C ALA A 201 8.36 14.44 0.33
N GLY A 202 9.49 13.75 0.56
CA GLY A 202 10.13 12.87 -0.39
C GLY A 202 10.47 13.59 -1.70
N THR A 203 9.88 13.13 -2.81
CA THR A 203 10.06 13.75 -4.14
C THR A 203 9.20 14.99 -4.37
N GLY A 204 8.45 15.44 -3.35
CA GLY A 204 7.67 16.68 -3.41
C GLY A 204 6.34 16.56 -4.14
N THR A 205 5.82 15.35 -4.39
CA THR A 205 4.58 15.11 -5.16
C THR A 205 3.41 15.98 -4.68
N MET A 206 3.22 16.09 -3.37
CA MET A 206 2.18 16.90 -2.76
C MET A 206 2.42 18.40 -3.00
N ALA A 207 3.58 18.92 -2.61
CA ALA A 207 3.95 20.32 -2.82
C ALA A 207 3.91 20.75 -4.31
N ILE A 208 4.37 19.89 -5.23
CA ILE A 208 4.29 20.12 -6.69
C ILE A 208 2.83 20.30 -7.11
N ALA A 209 1.96 19.37 -6.73
CA ALA A 209 0.55 19.45 -7.10
C ALA A 209 -0.13 20.70 -6.53
N ILE A 210 0.17 21.06 -5.27
CA ILE A 210 -0.35 22.27 -4.63
C ILE A 210 0.16 23.52 -5.33
N SER A 211 1.47 23.60 -5.64
CA SER A 211 2.08 24.75 -6.31
C SER A 211 1.51 24.98 -7.72
N ASN A 212 1.13 23.91 -8.43
CA ASN A 212 0.51 23.99 -9.75
C ASN A 212 -0.94 24.48 -9.68
N GLU A 213 -1.71 24.04 -8.69
CA GLU A 213 -3.10 24.46 -8.50
C GLU A 213 -3.21 25.88 -7.91
N PHE A 214 -2.27 26.27 -7.04
CA PHE A 214 -2.26 27.54 -6.34
C PHE A 214 -0.97 28.33 -6.61
N PRO A 215 -0.83 28.99 -7.77
CA PRO A 215 0.39 29.70 -8.17
C PRO A 215 0.84 30.83 -7.24
N ASP A 216 -0.08 31.34 -6.42
CA ASP A 216 0.16 32.42 -5.45
C ASP A 216 0.77 31.94 -4.12
N ILE A 217 0.87 30.61 -3.92
CA ILE A 217 1.48 30.01 -2.73
C ILE A 217 2.93 29.62 -3.07
N GLN A 218 3.88 30.12 -2.29
CA GLN A 218 5.26 29.62 -2.31
C GLN A 218 5.32 28.29 -1.57
N CYS A 219 5.54 27.20 -2.30
CA CYS A 219 5.70 25.88 -1.71
C CYS A 219 7.17 25.56 -1.46
N THR A 220 7.46 24.83 -0.38
CA THR A 220 8.79 24.32 -0.06
C THR A 220 8.68 22.83 0.22
N VAL A 221 9.41 22.02 -0.55
CA VAL A 221 9.66 20.61 -0.26
C VAL A 221 10.80 20.55 0.75
N PHE A 222 10.54 20.03 1.94
CA PHE A 222 11.52 19.91 3.00
C PHE A 222 11.70 18.44 3.40
N ASP A 223 12.90 17.92 3.20
CA ASP A 223 13.27 16.54 3.53
C ASP A 223 14.77 16.44 3.88
N VAL A 224 15.25 15.25 4.22
CA VAL A 224 16.68 15.03 4.51
C VAL A 224 17.55 15.36 3.28
N PRO A 225 18.77 15.90 3.47
CA PRO A 225 19.54 16.48 2.36
C PRO A 225 19.77 15.56 1.16
N HIS A 226 20.00 14.26 1.38
CA HIS A 226 20.27 13.32 0.30
C HIS A 226 19.04 13.00 -0.55
N VAL A 227 17.81 13.17 -0.03
CA VAL A 227 16.56 12.95 -0.77
C VAL A 227 16.35 14.05 -1.80
N VAL A 228 16.63 15.31 -1.44
CA VAL A 228 16.35 16.49 -2.30
C VAL A 228 17.56 17.05 -3.04
N ALA A 229 18.77 16.48 -2.84
CA ALA A 229 20.04 17.02 -3.34
C ALA A 229 20.09 17.34 -4.84
N ASN A 230 19.36 16.59 -5.68
CA ASN A 230 19.37 16.74 -7.14
C ASN A 230 18.06 17.32 -7.70
N MET A 231 17.19 17.84 -6.83
CA MET A 231 15.90 18.40 -7.24
C MET A 231 16.05 19.88 -7.56
N GLN A 232 15.37 20.33 -8.60
CA GLN A 232 15.34 21.73 -9.00
C GLN A 232 13.94 22.29 -8.80
N GLY A 233 13.89 23.43 -8.10
CA GLY A 233 12.66 24.18 -7.90
C GLY A 233 12.12 24.82 -9.17
N THR A 234 10.91 25.36 -9.05
CA THR A 234 10.29 26.23 -10.06
C THR A 234 10.08 27.62 -9.44
N LYS A 235 9.35 28.51 -10.14
CA LYS A 235 9.15 29.89 -9.67
C LYS A 235 8.49 29.96 -8.27
N ASN A 236 7.60 29.03 -7.94
CA ASN A 236 6.83 29.00 -6.71
C ASN A 236 7.00 27.69 -5.91
N LEU A 237 8.09 26.96 -6.16
CA LEU A 237 8.41 25.72 -5.50
C LEU A 237 9.92 25.63 -5.25
N ASP A 238 10.32 25.49 -4.00
CA ASP A 238 11.72 25.27 -3.60
C ASP A 238 11.93 23.89 -3.00
N PHE A 239 13.16 23.39 -3.08
CA PHE A 239 13.61 22.16 -2.41
C PHE A 239 14.67 22.53 -1.38
N ILE A 240 14.46 22.14 -0.12
CA ILE A 240 15.36 22.45 0.99
C ILE A 240 15.69 21.16 1.75
N GLY A 241 16.98 20.86 1.86
CA GLY A 241 17.48 19.76 2.67
C GLY A 241 17.70 20.18 4.12
N GLY A 242 17.24 19.38 5.09
CA GLY A 242 17.50 19.62 6.51
C GLY A 242 16.97 18.53 7.43
N ASP A 243 17.01 18.81 8.73
CA ASP A 243 16.44 17.94 9.76
C ASP A 243 15.25 18.65 10.43
N MET A 244 14.06 18.07 10.32
CA MET A 244 12.84 18.62 10.91
C MET A 244 12.84 18.62 12.45
N PHE A 245 13.69 17.81 13.08
CA PHE A 245 13.87 17.81 14.53
C PHE A 245 14.77 18.95 15.01
N GLU A 246 15.57 19.54 14.12
CA GLU A 246 16.36 20.74 14.42
C GLU A 246 15.60 22.01 14.07
N ALA A 247 15.18 22.15 12.81
CA ALA A 247 14.46 23.34 12.34
C ALA A 247 13.65 23.05 11.06
N ILE A 248 12.45 23.64 10.99
CA ILE A 248 11.61 23.63 9.79
C ILE A 248 11.65 25.04 9.16
N PRO A 249 11.79 25.17 7.82
CA PRO A 249 11.73 26.45 7.14
C PRO A 249 10.44 27.24 7.49
N PRO A 250 10.54 28.56 7.71
CA PRO A 250 9.37 29.37 8.09
C PRO A 250 8.37 29.47 6.93
N ALA A 251 7.11 29.15 7.22
CA ALA A 251 6.00 29.24 6.27
C ALA A 251 4.69 29.62 6.98
N ASN A 252 3.64 29.98 6.24
CA ASN A 252 2.32 30.24 6.85
C ASN A 252 1.63 28.94 7.30
N ALA A 253 1.94 27.82 6.64
CA ALA A 253 1.42 26.51 6.97
C ALA A 253 2.48 25.43 6.82
N ILE A 254 2.34 24.38 7.61
CA ILE A 254 3.13 23.14 7.53
C ILE A 254 2.19 22.03 7.07
N LEU A 255 2.57 21.30 6.03
CA LEU A 255 1.94 20.07 5.61
C LEU A 255 2.77 18.88 6.13
N LEU A 256 2.09 17.95 6.79
CA LEU A 256 2.62 16.68 7.25
C LEU A 256 1.67 15.59 6.76
N LYS A 257 2.00 14.94 5.64
CA LYS A 257 1.19 13.87 5.05
C LYS A 257 1.20 12.62 5.95
N ASP A 258 2.38 12.19 6.35
CA ASP A 258 2.56 10.97 7.14
C ASP A 258 2.82 11.34 8.61
N PRO A 259 2.23 10.61 9.58
CA PRO A 259 2.25 11.03 10.98
C PRO A 259 3.67 11.05 11.57
N PRO A 260 3.97 11.97 12.53
CA PRO A 260 5.30 12.13 13.14
C PRO A 260 5.85 10.85 13.79
N ASN A 261 4.96 9.93 14.19
CA ASN A 261 5.32 8.65 14.81
C ASN A 261 6.11 7.73 13.88
N PHE A 262 6.10 7.95 12.56
CA PHE A 262 7.04 7.26 11.69
C PHE A 262 8.47 7.70 12.01
N TYR A 263 8.71 8.97 12.26
CA TYR A 263 10.05 9.54 12.29
C TYR A 263 10.73 9.57 13.66
N ARG A 264 10.05 9.13 14.73
CA ARG A 264 10.67 9.02 16.06
C ARG A 264 11.32 7.65 16.24
N ASN A 265 12.61 7.67 16.56
CA ASN A 265 13.35 6.55 17.16
C ASN A 265 12.83 6.28 18.57
#